data_AF-G8SDI1-F1
#
_entry.id   AF-G8SDI1-F1
#
_cell.length_a   1.000
_cell.length_b   1.000
_cell.length_c   1.000
_cell.angle_alpha   90.00
_cell.angle_beta   90.00
_cell.angle_gamma   90.00
#
_symmetry.space_group_name_H-M   'P 1'
#
loop_
_entity.id
_entity.type
_entity.pdbx_description
1 polymer ?
#
loop_
_entity_poly.entity_id
_entity_poly.type
_entity_poly.pdbx_seq_one_letter_code
_entity_poly.pdbx_strand_id
1 'polypeptide(L)'
;MVTLGLAAATVFGAVPARADESKSADKSATYCRLRVHGGILSHYRTLGSDKGRLGCPMGIEQSAAGGGRMQQFDGGSIYWSAQTGAHAVAGRILQLWQGNRGEAGCVGYPVDEESDTPDHRGRYQHFQRGTIWHWNDGRVSAVC
;
A
#
# COMPACT_ATOMS: atom_id res chain seq x y z
N MET A 1 27.98 -4.60 -76.13
CA MET A 1 27.09 -5.38 -75.25
C MET A 1 27.82 -5.59 -73.94
N VAL A 2 27.43 -4.85 -72.90
CA VAL A 2 27.99 -4.94 -71.54
C VAL A 2 26.83 -5.28 -70.61
N THR A 3 27.03 -6.32 -69.81
CA THR A 3 26.15 -6.88 -68.79
C THR A 3 26.27 -6.12 -67.45
N LEU A 4 25.29 -6.38 -66.56
CA LEU A 4 25.18 -5.96 -65.15
C LEU A 4 24.78 -4.48 -64.91
N GLY A 5 23.95 -4.14 -63.94
CA GLY A 5 23.51 -4.94 -62.80
C GLY A 5 22.42 -4.27 -61.96
N LEU A 6 21.87 -5.11 -61.09
CA LEU A 6 20.95 -4.88 -59.99
C LEU A 6 21.18 -3.54 -59.24
N ALA A 7 20.08 -2.85 -58.90
CA ALA A 7 20.05 -1.97 -57.73
C ALA A 7 18.75 -2.22 -56.95
N ALA A 8 18.97 -2.60 -55.70
CA ALA A 8 18.01 -3.09 -54.74
C ALA A 8 16.87 -2.10 -54.44
N ALA A 9 15.64 -2.60 -54.42
CA ALA A 9 14.58 -1.95 -53.68
C ALA A 9 14.91 -2.07 -52.19
N THR A 10 15.25 -0.96 -51.54
CA THR A 10 15.31 -0.88 -50.08
C THR A 10 13.91 -1.08 -49.53
N VAL A 11 13.62 -2.30 -49.08
CA VAL A 11 12.52 -2.54 -48.15
C VAL A 11 12.91 -1.86 -46.85
N PHE A 12 12.27 -0.74 -46.52
CA PHE A 12 12.21 -0.29 -45.14
C PHE A 12 11.41 -1.37 -44.39
N GLY A 13 12.14 -2.34 -43.82
CA GLY A 13 11.57 -3.25 -42.85
C GLY A 13 11.02 -2.41 -41.73
N ALA A 14 9.70 -2.30 -41.64
CA ALA A 14 9.05 -1.93 -40.40
C ALA A 14 9.55 -2.95 -39.38
N VAL A 15 10.49 -2.53 -38.53
CA VAL A 15 10.83 -3.27 -37.33
C VAL A 15 9.50 -3.40 -36.60
N PRO A 16 8.91 -4.60 -36.43
CA PRO A 16 7.83 -4.70 -35.48
C PRO A 16 8.48 -4.30 -34.16
N ALA A 17 8.02 -3.17 -33.59
CA ALA A 17 8.16 -2.97 -32.17
C ALA A 17 7.71 -4.30 -31.56
N ARG A 18 8.64 -5.03 -30.93
CA ARG A 18 8.33 -6.29 -30.28
C ARG A 18 7.23 -5.95 -29.29
N ALA A 19 6.01 -6.30 -29.65
CA ALA A 19 4.91 -6.37 -28.72
C ALA A 19 5.17 -7.60 -27.84
N ASP A 20 6.10 -7.44 -26.92
CA ASP A 20 6.28 -8.29 -25.73
C ASP A 20 6.68 -7.40 -24.55
N GLU A 21 5.78 -6.49 -24.20
CA GLU A 21 5.62 -6.05 -22.82
C GLU A 21 4.19 -6.44 -22.43
N SER A 22 3.98 -7.75 -22.35
CA SER A 22 2.70 -8.33 -22.04
C SER A 22 2.27 -8.01 -20.61
N LYS A 23 0.97 -7.74 -20.44
CA LYS A 23 0.23 -7.54 -19.18
C LYS A 23 0.75 -8.37 -17.99
N SER A 24 1.55 -7.76 -17.13
CA SER A 24 1.55 -7.99 -15.69
C SER A 24 2.18 -6.77 -15.03
N ALA A 25 1.40 -5.70 -14.86
CA ALA A 25 1.76 -4.63 -13.94
C ALA A 25 2.04 -5.29 -12.59
N ASP A 26 3.31 -5.34 -12.23
CA ASP A 26 3.83 -6.30 -11.27
C ASP A 26 3.06 -6.19 -9.93
N LYS A 27 2.32 -7.25 -9.59
CA LYS A 27 1.53 -7.33 -8.35
C LYS A 27 2.43 -7.39 -7.11
N SER A 28 3.74 -7.40 -7.29
CA SER A 28 4.73 -7.27 -6.24
C SER A 28 5.85 -6.32 -6.65
N ALA A 29 6.50 -5.71 -5.68
CA ALA A 29 7.73 -4.95 -5.86
C ALA A 29 8.59 -5.06 -4.60
N THR A 30 9.90 -4.86 -4.76
CA THR A 30 10.86 -4.93 -3.65
C THR A 30 11.30 -3.53 -3.26
N TYR A 31 11.07 -3.16 -2.00
CA TYR A 31 11.51 -1.90 -1.40
C TYR A 31 12.43 -2.22 -0.23
N CYS A 32 13.57 -1.54 -0.14
CA CYS A 32 14.53 -1.73 0.94
C CYS A 32 14.87 -3.21 1.21
N ARG A 33 14.94 -4.02 0.14
CA ARG A 33 15.17 -5.49 0.12
C ARG A 33 14.01 -6.37 0.60
N LEU A 34 12.84 -5.82 0.88
CA LEU A 34 11.67 -6.60 1.25
C LEU A 34 10.55 -6.45 0.22
N ARG A 35 9.87 -7.57 -0.03
CA ARG A 35 8.78 -7.64 -1.00
C ARG A 35 7.50 -7.10 -0.38
N VAL A 36 6.82 -6.24 -1.12
CA VAL A 36 5.47 -5.71 -0.85
C VAL A 36 4.61 -6.11 -2.03
N HIS A 37 3.38 -6.57 -1.82
CA HIS A 37 2.52 -7.06 -2.92
C HIS A 37 1.03 -6.85 -2.70
N GLY A 38 0.24 -7.19 -3.72
CA GLY A 38 -1.23 -7.18 -3.66
C GLY A 38 -1.84 -5.83 -3.32
N GLY A 39 -2.93 -5.84 -2.55
CA GLY A 39 -3.63 -4.63 -2.12
C GLY A 39 -2.76 -3.73 -1.25
N ILE A 40 -1.89 -4.31 -0.43
CA ILE A 40 -0.94 -3.56 0.41
C ILE A 40 0.04 -2.78 -0.46
N LEU A 41 0.61 -3.39 -1.51
CA LEU A 41 1.49 -2.68 -2.44
C LEU A 41 0.75 -1.55 -3.17
N SER A 42 -0.46 -1.82 -3.64
CA SER A 42 -1.26 -0.81 -4.34
C SER A 42 -1.46 0.42 -3.46
N HIS A 43 -1.78 0.23 -2.19
CA HIS A 43 -1.95 1.33 -1.24
C HIS A 43 -0.62 1.97 -0.81
N TYR A 44 0.40 1.17 -0.52
CA TYR A 44 1.74 1.68 -0.16
C TYR A 44 2.31 2.64 -1.21
N ARG A 45 2.06 2.36 -2.50
CA ARG A 45 2.43 3.24 -3.61
C ARG A 45 1.74 4.60 -3.57
N THR A 46 0.46 4.68 -3.16
CA THR A 46 -0.25 5.96 -3.05
C THR A 46 0.26 6.81 -1.89
N LEU A 47 0.86 6.17 -0.87
CA LEU A 47 1.46 6.84 0.28
C LEU A 47 2.90 7.31 0.05
N GLY A 48 3.44 7.17 -1.16
CA GLY A 48 4.81 7.58 -1.52
C GLY A 48 5.86 6.48 -1.38
N SER A 49 5.46 5.23 -1.16
CA SER A 49 6.38 4.08 -1.00
C SER A 49 7.47 4.32 0.06
N ASP A 50 8.71 3.92 -0.19
CA ASP A 50 9.85 4.04 0.74
C ASP A 50 10.30 5.49 0.97
N LYS A 51 9.80 6.43 0.17
CA LYS A 51 10.00 7.89 0.35
C LYS A 51 8.83 8.56 1.07
N GLY A 52 7.77 7.81 1.31
CA GLY A 52 6.56 8.27 1.98
C GLY A 52 6.64 8.21 3.50
N ARG A 53 5.53 8.56 4.16
CA ARG A 53 5.43 8.61 5.63
C ARG A 53 5.69 7.27 6.32
N LEU A 54 5.47 6.15 5.61
CA LEU A 54 5.63 4.82 6.17
C LEU A 54 7.09 4.32 6.12
N GLY A 55 7.95 4.92 5.29
CA GLY A 55 9.33 4.47 5.15
C GLY A 55 9.46 3.06 4.59
N CYS A 56 10.56 2.39 4.91
CA CYS A 56 10.85 1.06 4.39
C CYS A 56 9.94 0.00 5.05
N PRO A 57 9.57 -1.08 4.32
CA PRO A 57 9.03 -2.27 4.96
C PRO A 57 10.03 -2.82 6.00
N MET A 58 9.51 -3.32 7.12
CA MET A 58 10.31 -3.94 8.20
C MET A 58 10.19 -5.46 8.22
N GLY A 59 9.21 -6.00 7.51
CA GLY A 59 9.01 -7.45 7.38
C GLY A 59 8.24 -7.77 6.11
N ILE A 60 8.11 -9.06 5.82
CA ILE A 60 7.22 -9.56 4.77
C ILE A 60 5.75 -9.46 5.19
N GLU A 61 4.84 -9.57 4.22
CA GLU A 61 3.40 -9.62 4.48
C GLU A 61 3.00 -10.86 5.30
N GLN A 62 2.23 -10.65 6.37
CA GLN A 62 1.77 -11.66 7.32
C GLN A 62 0.24 -11.81 7.26
N SER A 63 -0.25 -12.94 7.75
CA SER A 63 -1.71 -13.15 7.94
C SER A 63 -2.21 -12.33 9.14
N ALA A 64 -3.40 -11.76 9.00
CA ALA A 64 -4.12 -11.06 10.05
C ALA A 64 -5.50 -11.72 10.29
N ALA A 65 -6.22 -11.33 11.35
CA ALA A 65 -7.45 -12.02 11.74
C ALA A 65 -8.53 -12.03 10.65
N GLY A 66 -9.38 -13.06 10.62
CA GLY A 66 -10.50 -13.13 9.66
C GLY A 66 -10.08 -13.24 8.19
N GLY A 67 -8.87 -13.70 7.91
CA GLY A 67 -8.37 -13.88 6.54
C GLY A 67 -7.78 -12.62 5.90
N GLY A 68 -7.56 -11.56 6.68
CA GLY A 68 -6.85 -10.38 6.21
C GLY A 68 -5.33 -10.59 6.17
N ARG A 69 -4.65 -9.52 5.74
CA ARG A 69 -3.20 -9.48 5.55
C ARG A 69 -2.67 -8.18 6.14
N MET A 70 -1.43 -8.19 6.61
CA MET A 70 -0.79 -6.99 7.12
C MET A 70 0.69 -6.97 6.78
N GLN A 71 1.27 -5.78 6.72
CA GLN A 71 2.71 -5.61 6.61
C GLN A 71 3.15 -4.40 7.44
N GLN A 72 4.28 -4.56 8.12
CA GLN A 72 4.87 -3.54 8.98
C GLN A 72 5.91 -2.72 8.20
N PHE A 73 5.94 -1.43 8.49
CA PHE A 73 6.83 -0.43 7.90
C PHE A 73 7.39 0.46 9.02
N ASP A 74 8.49 1.17 8.78
CA ASP A 74 9.14 2.02 9.80
C ASP A 74 8.18 3.01 10.48
N GLY A 75 7.27 3.61 9.71
CA GLY A 75 6.33 4.63 10.16
C GLY A 75 4.94 4.12 10.55
N GLY A 76 4.66 2.82 10.46
CA GLY A 76 3.33 2.27 10.74
C GLY A 76 3.09 0.91 10.12
N SER A 77 1.84 0.54 9.90
CA SER A 77 1.48 -0.75 9.31
C SER A 77 0.31 -0.60 8.37
N ILE A 78 0.33 -1.33 7.26
CA ILE A 78 -0.81 -1.39 6.34
C ILE A 78 -1.55 -2.70 6.59
N TYR A 79 -2.85 -2.60 6.81
CA TYR A 79 -3.75 -3.73 7.01
C TYR A 79 -4.71 -3.81 5.84
N TRP A 80 -4.92 -5.03 5.34
CA TRP A 80 -5.83 -5.34 4.26
C TRP A 80 -6.85 -6.38 4.70
N SER A 81 -8.11 -6.17 4.32
CA SER A 81 -9.15 -7.20 4.33
C SER A 81 -9.95 -7.16 3.04
N ALA A 82 -10.64 -8.26 2.71
CA ALA A 82 -11.52 -8.30 1.55
C ALA A 82 -12.67 -7.28 1.63
N GLN A 83 -13.09 -6.89 2.84
CA GLN A 83 -14.21 -5.99 3.07
C GLN A 83 -13.81 -4.52 3.05
N THR A 84 -12.63 -4.20 3.58
CA THR A 84 -12.21 -2.80 3.79
C THR A 84 -11.16 -2.34 2.78
N GLY A 85 -10.46 -3.25 2.10
CA GLY A 85 -9.28 -2.87 1.33
C GLY A 85 -8.07 -2.61 2.25
N ALA A 86 -7.04 -1.98 1.68
CA ALA A 86 -5.78 -1.73 2.38
C ALA A 86 -5.73 -0.29 2.91
N HIS A 87 -5.41 -0.14 4.20
CA HIS A 87 -5.29 1.15 4.87
C HIS A 87 -4.11 1.17 5.83
N ALA A 88 -3.45 2.31 5.96
CA ALA A 88 -2.36 2.49 6.91
C ALA A 88 -2.89 2.88 8.30
N VAL A 89 -2.33 2.28 9.34
CA VAL A 89 -2.54 2.66 10.74
C VAL A 89 -1.16 3.00 11.31
N ALA A 90 -1.03 4.15 11.96
CA ALA A 90 0.25 4.68 12.41
C ALA A 90 0.18 5.33 13.80
N GLY A 91 1.37 5.64 14.34
CA GLY A 91 1.52 6.45 15.55
C GLY A 91 0.75 5.94 16.77
N ARG A 92 0.16 6.88 17.52
CA ARG A 92 -0.56 6.55 18.77
C ARG A 92 -1.83 5.75 18.54
N ILE A 93 -2.49 5.93 17.39
CA ILE A 93 -3.67 5.15 17.01
C ILE A 93 -3.28 3.68 16.85
N LEU A 94 -2.19 3.38 16.13
CA LEU A 94 -1.67 2.02 15.98
C LEU A 94 -1.36 1.37 17.33
N GLN A 95 -0.67 2.10 18.22
CA GLN A 95 -0.30 1.59 19.54
C GLN A 95 -1.52 1.21 20.38
N LEU A 96 -2.52 2.10 20.47
CA LEU A 96 -3.75 1.80 21.21
C LEU A 96 -4.52 0.64 20.56
N TRP A 97 -4.67 0.67 19.24
CA TRP A 97 -5.42 -0.33 18.50
C TRP A 97 -4.81 -1.72 18.66
N GLN A 98 -3.49 -1.88 18.47
CA GLN A 98 -2.80 -3.15 18.69
C GLN A 98 -2.86 -3.61 20.16
N GLY A 99 -2.74 -2.67 21.12
CA GLY A 99 -2.93 -2.95 22.55
C GLY A 99 -4.33 -3.48 22.88
N ASN A 100 -5.33 -3.09 22.08
CA ASN A 100 -6.72 -3.53 22.18
C ASN A 100 -7.08 -4.69 21.22
N ARG A 101 -6.12 -5.57 20.95
CA ARG A 101 -6.24 -6.75 20.07
C ARG A 101 -6.41 -6.45 18.57
N GLY A 102 -6.12 -5.22 18.14
CA GLY A 102 -6.06 -4.83 16.74
C GLY A 102 -7.33 -5.17 15.96
N GLU A 103 -7.14 -5.80 14.81
CA GLU A 103 -8.21 -6.20 13.91
C GLU A 103 -9.14 -7.27 14.50
N ALA A 104 -8.68 -8.02 15.51
CA ALA A 104 -9.48 -8.97 16.29
C ALA A 104 -10.19 -8.30 17.49
N GLY A 105 -9.92 -7.02 17.75
CA GLY A 105 -10.49 -6.22 18.82
C GLY A 105 -11.93 -5.77 18.56
N CYS A 106 -12.44 -4.85 19.38
CA CYS A 106 -13.83 -4.38 19.27
C CYS A 106 -14.10 -3.54 18.01
N VAL A 107 -13.12 -2.78 17.52
CA VAL A 107 -13.31 -1.85 16.38
C VAL A 107 -13.07 -2.51 15.02
N GLY A 108 -12.30 -3.61 14.94
CA GLY A 108 -12.02 -4.34 13.69
C GLY A 108 -10.94 -3.69 12.82
N TYR A 109 -11.02 -3.91 11.51
CA TYR A 109 -10.08 -3.36 10.51
C TYR A 109 -10.27 -1.86 10.26
N PRO A 110 -9.22 -1.12 9.87
CA PRO A 110 -9.36 0.25 9.37
C PRO A 110 -10.16 0.30 8.06
N VAL A 111 -10.93 1.38 7.87
CA VAL A 111 -11.74 1.62 6.66
C VAL A 111 -11.33 2.88 5.89
N ASP A 112 -10.48 3.72 6.50
CA ASP A 112 -9.91 4.93 5.90
C ASP A 112 -8.52 5.22 6.46
N GLU A 113 -7.92 6.34 6.03
CA GLU A 113 -6.64 6.83 6.53
C GLU A 113 -6.82 7.74 7.74
N GLU A 114 -5.79 7.81 8.59
CA GLU A 114 -5.75 8.78 9.69
C GLU A 114 -5.85 10.23 9.17
N SER A 115 -6.85 10.95 9.69
CA SER A 115 -7.20 12.31 9.30
C SER A 115 -7.17 13.25 10.50
N ASP A 116 -6.87 14.53 10.26
CA ASP A 116 -6.91 15.54 11.32
C ASP A 116 -8.38 15.90 11.66
N THR A 117 -8.62 16.25 12.92
CA THR A 117 -9.92 16.80 13.33
C THR A 117 -10.13 18.18 12.69
N PRO A 118 -11.38 18.61 12.41
CA PRO A 118 -11.65 19.92 11.80
C PRO A 118 -11.10 21.11 12.60
N ASP A 119 -10.96 20.97 13.92
CA ASP A 119 -10.37 21.97 14.82
C ASP A 119 -8.86 21.84 14.99
N HIS A 120 -8.22 20.89 14.29
CA HIS A 120 -6.79 20.56 14.35
C HIS A 120 -6.27 20.24 15.76
N ARG A 121 -7.15 19.85 16.70
CA ARG A 121 -6.79 19.50 18.08
C ARG A 121 -6.45 18.03 18.26
N GLY A 122 -6.62 17.23 17.21
CA GLY A 122 -6.26 15.82 17.22
C GLY A 122 -6.33 15.22 15.83
N ARG A 123 -6.23 13.90 15.81
CA ARG A 123 -6.34 13.03 14.65
C ARG A 123 -7.26 11.88 14.98
N TYR A 124 -7.92 11.33 13.98
CA TYR A 124 -8.79 10.17 14.13
C TYR A 124 -8.66 9.25 12.93
N GLN A 125 -9.10 8.01 13.12
CA GLN A 125 -9.23 7.04 12.05
C GLN A 125 -10.46 6.18 12.29
N HIS A 126 -11.21 5.89 11.22
CA HIS A 126 -12.36 5.02 11.27
C HIS A 126 -11.96 3.56 11.07
N PHE A 127 -12.69 2.71 11.77
CA PHE A 127 -12.58 1.27 11.73
C PHE A 127 -13.98 0.68 11.50
N GLN A 128 -14.05 -0.59 11.14
CA GLN A 128 -15.30 -1.29 10.79
C GLN A 128 -16.44 -1.10 11.79
N ARG A 129 -16.12 -1.02 13.08
CA ARG A 129 -17.09 -0.95 14.18
C ARG A 129 -16.80 0.18 15.15
N GLY A 130 -16.05 1.21 14.73
CA GLY A 130 -15.68 2.27 15.66
C GLY A 130 -14.73 3.30 15.10
N THR A 131 -14.32 4.23 15.98
CA THR A 131 -13.35 5.27 15.66
C THR A 131 -12.33 5.36 16.77
N ILE A 132 -11.07 5.52 16.40
CA ILE A 132 -10.01 5.82 17.37
C ILE A 132 -9.57 7.25 17.18
N TRP A 133 -9.45 7.97 18.30
CA TRP A 133 -9.05 9.37 18.37
C TRP A 133 -7.73 9.49 19.12
N HIS A 134 -6.87 10.39 18.66
CA HIS A 134 -5.65 10.82 19.31
C HIS A 134 -5.65 12.35 19.38
N TRP A 135 -5.58 12.91 20.58
CA TRP A 135 -5.59 14.35 20.81
C TRP A 135 -4.17 14.90 21.01
N ASN A 136 -3.96 16.17 20.68
CA ASN A 136 -2.64 16.83 20.81
C ASN A 136 -2.17 16.93 22.28
N ASP A 137 -3.07 16.79 23.24
CA ASP A 137 -2.76 16.70 24.68
C ASP A 137 -2.30 15.30 25.12
N GLY A 138 -2.18 14.35 24.18
CA GLY A 138 -1.67 13.01 24.38
C GLY A 138 -2.73 11.96 24.72
N ARG A 139 -4.01 12.34 24.91
CA ARG A 139 -5.10 11.38 25.12
C ARG A 139 -5.37 10.57 23.86
N VAL A 140 -5.61 9.27 24.03
CA VAL A 140 -6.03 8.37 22.96
C VAL A 140 -7.23 7.56 23.43
N SER A 141 -8.26 7.45 22.61
CA SER A 141 -9.50 6.75 22.97
C SER A 141 -10.06 5.99 21.79
N ALA A 142 -10.57 4.78 22.05
CA ALA A 142 -11.32 3.99 21.09
C ALA A 142 -12.80 4.02 21.46
N VAL A 143 -13.67 4.24 20.48
CA VAL A 143 -15.11 4.07 20.62
C VAL A 143 -15.52 2.87 19.78
N CYS A 144 -16.13 1.91 20.46
CA CYS A 144 -16.90 0.79 19.94
C CYS A 144 -18.19 0.75 20.80
#